data_AF-I0FER1-F1
#
_entry.id   AF-I0FER1-F1
#
_cell.length_a   1.000
_cell.length_b   1.000
_cell.length_c   1.000
_cell.angle_alpha   90.00
_cell.angle_beta   90.00
_cell.angle_gamma   90.00
#
_symmetry.space_group_name_H-M   'P 1'
#
loop_
_entity.id
_entity.type
_entity.pdbx_description
1 polymer ?
#
loop_
_entity_poly.entity_id
_entity_poly.type
_entity_poly.pdbx_seq_one_letter_code
_entity_poly.pdbx_strand_id
1 'polypeptide(L)'
;MKEKKELGEIGRREERREGREKRRIIKGIVMVVVMMVMGCNSGGVSEGKINLEAKNSFLESLVKIGEGFQEIFSDFGSAIGDVLGFSVVKSGDKRSKIGEHFKKIGDELTTTKNKLNELSSKISGAKNADRSAIEAVKGAVQGANDVFEQLIGAVIKLSGVTNANVDIGDANSAGGAVGANRDSVNTVIEGVKAIIGVAEKLDIKIEKGTSGGEVANANGLKLLAHNAQADQGAAPKLAEEVSKADAWAVIDKIKNATTVGTATIANAEAGALALGGNTQNDNGTAKTNADLAAAVALKAMTKDGKFTQPQANEVGAVKAAAVSAVNKVLEILDVIIKKTVSSNLDKVKEAVKGIKYSESSVIEASQSDTSQTTNKQ
;
A
#
# COMPACT_ATOMS: atom_id res chain seq x y z
N MET A 1 -28.35 -1.71 -25.60
CA MET A 1 -27.15 -1.93 -26.43
C MET A 1 -26.26 -0.68 -26.63
N LYS A 2 -26.64 0.52 -26.17
CA LYS A 2 -25.77 1.71 -26.27
C LYS A 2 -24.70 1.82 -25.16
N GLU A 3 -24.99 1.37 -23.94
CA GLU A 3 -24.06 1.50 -22.79
C GLU A 3 -22.77 0.66 -22.89
N LYS A 4 -22.80 -0.50 -23.55
CA LYS A 4 -21.60 -1.35 -23.70
C LYS A 4 -20.57 -0.79 -24.71
N LYS A 5 -20.95 0.20 -25.54
CA LYS A 5 -20.01 0.88 -26.45
C LYS A 5 -19.23 2.00 -25.77
N GLU A 6 -19.81 2.68 -24.79
CA GLU A 6 -19.16 3.82 -24.12
C GLU A 6 -18.03 3.38 -23.18
N LEU A 7 -18.18 2.25 -22.47
CA LEU A 7 -17.13 1.71 -21.60
C LEU A 7 -15.87 1.28 -22.37
N GLY A 8 -16.04 0.76 -23.59
CA GLY A 8 -14.92 0.40 -24.47
C GLY A 8 -14.18 1.61 -25.05
N GLU A 9 -14.84 2.77 -25.18
CA GLU A 9 -14.20 4.01 -25.62
C GLU A 9 -13.47 4.73 -24.48
N ILE A 10 -13.97 4.65 -23.24
CA ILE A 10 -13.32 5.25 -22.06
C ILE A 10 -11.98 4.56 -21.75
N GLY A 11 -11.95 3.22 -21.71
CA GLY A 11 -10.71 2.46 -21.47
C GLY A 11 -9.63 2.72 -22.54
N ARG A 12 -10.04 2.80 -23.82
CA ARG A 12 -9.12 3.13 -24.93
C ARG A 12 -8.64 4.59 -24.91
N ARG A 13 -9.33 5.48 -24.19
CA ARG A 13 -8.95 6.89 -24.00
C ARG A 13 -7.99 7.06 -22.81
N GLU A 14 -8.12 6.23 -21.78
CA GLU A 14 -7.19 6.15 -20.64
C GLU A 14 -5.84 5.54 -21.02
N GLU A 15 -5.80 4.42 -21.77
CA GLU A 15 -4.53 3.86 -22.28
C GLU A 15 -3.77 4.86 -23.17
N ARG A 16 -4.51 5.66 -23.96
CA ARG A 16 -3.92 6.74 -24.78
C ARG A 16 -3.47 7.94 -23.96
N ARG A 17 -3.99 8.14 -22.74
CA ARG A 17 -3.51 9.15 -21.78
C ARG A 17 -2.26 8.66 -21.07
N GLU A 18 -2.23 7.43 -20.55
CA GLU A 18 -1.03 6.83 -19.95
C GLU A 18 0.12 6.71 -20.96
N GLY A 19 -0.16 6.31 -22.21
CA GLY A 19 0.86 6.28 -23.26
C GLY A 19 1.41 7.67 -23.62
N ARG A 20 0.58 8.72 -23.52
CA ARG A 20 1.03 10.12 -23.68
C ARG A 20 1.78 10.63 -22.45
N GLU A 21 1.42 10.17 -21.26
CA GLU A 21 2.06 10.55 -20.00
C GLU A 21 3.43 9.86 -19.88
N LYS A 22 3.54 8.57 -20.17
CA LYS A 22 4.82 7.85 -20.32
C LYS A 22 5.71 8.48 -21.41
N ARG A 23 5.15 8.88 -22.56
CA ARG A 23 5.91 9.62 -23.59
C ARG A 23 6.26 11.05 -23.17
N ARG A 24 5.46 11.74 -22.34
CA ARG A 24 5.78 13.05 -21.76
C ARG A 24 6.78 12.95 -20.61
N ILE A 25 6.81 11.84 -19.88
CA ILE A 25 7.78 11.55 -18.82
C ILE A 25 9.13 11.22 -19.47
N ILE A 26 9.16 10.34 -20.48
CA ILE A 26 10.37 10.05 -21.26
C ILE A 26 10.84 11.29 -22.02
N LYS A 27 9.94 12.02 -22.70
CA LYS A 27 10.30 13.31 -23.34
C LYS A 27 10.68 14.37 -22.32
N GLY A 28 10.11 14.40 -21.12
CA GLY A 28 10.45 15.34 -20.06
C GLY A 28 11.83 15.06 -19.49
N ILE A 29 12.17 13.80 -19.25
CA ILE A 29 13.51 13.37 -18.84
C ILE A 29 14.54 13.71 -19.93
N VAL A 30 14.25 13.41 -21.21
CA VAL A 30 15.17 13.74 -22.32
C VAL A 30 15.23 15.25 -22.61
N MET A 31 14.12 15.98 -22.50
CA MET A 31 14.06 17.42 -22.80
C MET A 31 14.63 18.27 -21.66
N VAL A 32 14.58 17.82 -20.40
CA VAL A 32 15.30 18.45 -19.28
C VAL A 32 16.81 18.22 -19.42
N VAL A 33 17.25 17.06 -19.92
CA VAL A 33 18.66 16.80 -20.24
C VAL A 33 19.13 17.65 -21.45
N VAL A 34 18.27 17.93 -22.43
CA VAL A 34 18.64 18.69 -23.64
C VAL A 34 18.51 20.22 -23.48
N MET A 35 17.56 20.73 -22.68
CA MET A 35 17.40 22.19 -22.49
C MET A 35 18.50 22.83 -21.64
N MET A 36 19.30 22.06 -20.91
CA MET A 36 20.51 22.57 -20.25
C MET A 36 21.72 22.71 -21.19
N VAL A 37 21.61 22.31 -22.47
CA VAL A 37 22.72 22.29 -23.44
C VAL A 37 22.69 23.50 -24.41
N MET A 38 21.67 24.37 -24.35
CA MET A 38 21.56 25.51 -25.27
C MET A 38 21.67 26.87 -24.56
N GLY A 39 22.75 27.03 -23.79
CA GLY A 39 23.14 28.29 -23.14
C GLY A 39 24.54 28.74 -23.54
N CYS A 40 24.88 28.73 -24.83
CA CYS A 40 26.08 29.39 -25.36
C CYS A 40 25.74 30.05 -26.69
N ASN A 41 25.58 31.39 -26.68
CA ASN A 41 26.37 32.29 -27.52
C ASN A 41 25.90 33.75 -27.33
N SER A 42 26.76 34.60 -26.74
CA SER A 42 27.15 35.90 -27.30
C SER A 42 27.88 36.73 -26.24
N GLY A 43 29.13 37.09 -26.52
CA GLY A 43 29.82 38.23 -25.91
C GLY A 43 31.01 37.83 -25.07
N GLY A 44 32.21 38.13 -25.57
CA GLY A 44 33.47 37.72 -25.00
C GLY A 44 33.71 38.26 -23.60
N VAL A 45 34.08 37.34 -22.71
CA VAL A 45 34.79 37.58 -21.47
C VAL A 45 35.80 36.44 -21.35
N SER A 46 37.04 36.81 -21.04
CA SER A 46 38.23 35.99 -20.79
C SER A 46 37.98 34.50 -20.49
N GLU A 47 38.72 33.65 -21.20
CA GLU A 47 38.86 32.19 -21.02
C GLU A 47 39.16 31.81 -19.55
N GLY A 48 38.14 31.71 -18.72
CA GLY A 48 38.14 30.81 -17.58
C GLY A 48 37.94 29.40 -18.14
N LYS A 49 38.94 28.53 -18.02
CA LYS A 49 38.85 27.11 -18.43
C LYS A 49 37.53 26.52 -17.94
N ILE A 50 36.57 26.33 -18.84
CA ILE A 50 35.39 25.50 -18.53
C ILE A 50 35.96 24.12 -18.20
N ASN A 51 35.78 23.66 -16.97
CA ASN A 51 36.23 22.34 -16.56
C ASN A 51 35.28 21.29 -17.18
N LEU A 52 35.50 20.98 -18.46
CA LEU A 52 34.72 20.01 -19.23
C LEU A 52 34.72 18.65 -18.55
N GLU A 53 35.83 18.27 -17.92
CA GLU A 53 35.96 17.01 -17.19
C GLU A 53 35.06 16.98 -15.96
N ALA A 54 35.01 18.06 -15.18
CA ALA A 54 34.09 18.21 -14.06
C ALA A 54 32.62 18.15 -14.50
N LYS A 55 32.26 18.85 -15.58
CA LYS A 55 30.91 18.81 -16.16
C LYS A 55 30.53 17.41 -16.67
N ASN A 56 31.42 16.73 -17.38
CA ASN A 56 31.18 15.38 -17.87
C ASN A 56 30.99 14.39 -16.71
N SER A 57 31.82 14.46 -15.67
CA SER A 57 31.69 13.59 -14.48
C SER A 57 30.39 13.84 -13.69
N PHE A 58 29.89 15.08 -13.68
CA PHE A 58 28.57 15.40 -13.13
C PHE A 58 27.45 14.77 -13.96
N LEU A 59 27.49 14.91 -15.29
CA LEU A 59 26.51 14.29 -16.18
C LEU A 59 26.49 12.77 -16.05
N GLU A 60 27.67 12.12 -15.95
CA GLU A 60 27.77 10.68 -15.67
C GLU A 60 27.13 10.30 -14.32
N SER A 61 27.28 11.16 -13.31
CA SER A 61 26.63 10.97 -12.01
C SER A 61 25.11 11.04 -12.14
N LEU A 62 24.58 12.01 -12.89
CA LEU A 62 23.15 12.13 -13.16
C LEU A 62 22.58 10.94 -13.93
N VAL A 63 23.33 10.39 -14.90
CA VAL A 63 22.93 9.17 -15.64
C VAL A 63 22.77 7.99 -14.67
N LYS A 64 23.77 7.74 -13.81
CA LYS A 64 23.71 6.64 -12.82
C LYS A 64 22.57 6.81 -11.81
N ILE A 65 22.30 8.05 -11.42
CA ILE A 65 21.16 8.39 -10.55
C ILE A 65 19.84 8.11 -11.29
N GLY A 66 19.72 8.53 -12.55
CA GLY A 66 18.57 8.28 -13.40
C GLY A 66 18.29 6.79 -13.60
N GLU A 67 19.32 5.99 -13.86
CA GLU A 67 19.23 4.52 -13.92
C GLU A 67 18.71 3.93 -12.61
N GLY A 68 19.23 4.40 -11.46
CA GLY A 68 18.76 3.96 -10.14
C GLY A 68 17.27 4.26 -9.91
N PHE A 69 16.77 5.42 -10.32
CA PHE A 69 15.32 5.70 -10.26
C PHE A 69 14.51 4.81 -11.18
N GLN A 70 14.99 4.60 -12.41
CA GLN A 70 14.29 3.77 -13.38
C GLN A 70 14.14 2.35 -12.85
N GLU A 71 15.18 1.81 -12.22
CA GLU A 71 15.15 0.51 -11.55
C GLU A 71 14.09 0.49 -10.43
N ILE A 72 14.11 1.45 -9.51
CA ILE A 72 13.12 1.57 -8.41
C ILE A 72 11.68 1.62 -8.95
N PHE A 73 11.41 2.49 -9.94
CA PHE A 73 10.06 2.66 -10.48
C PHE A 73 9.61 1.49 -11.34
N SER A 74 10.51 0.85 -12.08
CA SER A 74 10.21 -0.34 -12.88
C SER A 74 9.87 -1.51 -11.98
N ASP A 75 10.68 -1.74 -10.95
CA ASP A 75 10.53 -2.91 -10.09
C ASP A 75 9.38 -2.74 -9.11
N PHE A 76 9.23 -1.55 -8.51
CA PHE A 76 8.04 -1.24 -7.72
C PHE A 76 6.78 -1.29 -8.60
N GLY A 77 6.80 -0.65 -9.76
CA GLY A 77 5.63 -0.56 -10.65
C GLY A 77 5.14 -1.91 -11.18
N SER A 78 6.07 -2.83 -11.47
CA SER A 78 5.72 -4.19 -11.92
C SER A 78 5.33 -5.11 -10.78
N ALA A 79 6.15 -5.21 -9.72
CA ALA A 79 5.91 -6.13 -8.61
C ALA A 79 4.61 -5.80 -7.86
N ILE A 80 4.43 -4.53 -7.50
CA ILE A 80 3.21 -4.05 -6.82
C ILE A 80 1.99 -4.14 -7.74
N GLY A 81 2.19 -3.95 -9.05
CA GLY A 81 1.12 -4.13 -10.03
C GLY A 81 0.58 -5.56 -10.08
N ASP A 82 1.46 -6.55 -9.89
CA ASP A 82 1.13 -7.97 -9.92
C ASP A 82 0.61 -8.48 -8.56
N VAL A 83 1.09 -7.92 -7.45
CA VAL A 83 0.64 -8.28 -6.10
C VAL A 83 -0.67 -7.60 -5.74
N LEU A 84 -0.83 -6.31 -6.06
CA LEU A 84 -2.05 -5.54 -5.77
C LEU A 84 -3.06 -5.70 -6.91
N GLY A 85 -3.80 -6.81 -6.86
CA GLY A 85 -4.84 -7.15 -7.83
C GLY A 85 -6.26 -7.07 -7.25
N PHE A 86 -7.25 -6.90 -8.13
CA PHE A 86 -8.65 -7.13 -7.77
C PHE A 86 -8.86 -8.62 -7.48
N SER A 87 -9.56 -8.94 -6.38
CA SER A 87 -9.83 -10.33 -5.96
C SER A 87 -8.60 -11.17 -5.58
N VAL A 88 -7.85 -10.74 -4.56
CA VAL A 88 -6.68 -11.45 -3.99
C VAL A 88 -6.98 -12.90 -3.60
N VAL A 89 -8.17 -13.15 -3.05
CA VAL A 89 -8.63 -14.49 -2.65
C VAL A 89 -9.87 -14.92 -3.43
N LYS A 90 -10.03 -16.24 -3.61
CA LYS A 90 -11.17 -16.90 -4.25
C LYS A 90 -11.74 -18.00 -3.37
N SER A 91 -12.93 -18.49 -3.73
CA SER A 91 -13.53 -19.65 -3.04
C SER A 91 -12.61 -20.86 -3.11
N GLY A 92 -12.43 -21.53 -1.97
CA GLY A 92 -11.51 -22.66 -1.81
C GLY A 92 -10.09 -22.26 -1.41
N ASP A 93 -9.75 -20.96 -1.43
CA ASP A 93 -8.49 -20.51 -0.85
C ASP A 93 -8.50 -20.63 0.68
N LYS A 94 -7.30 -20.86 1.23
CA LYS A 94 -7.04 -20.89 2.66
C LYS A 94 -6.73 -19.50 3.17
N ARG A 95 -6.88 -19.27 4.48
CA ARG A 95 -6.47 -18.03 5.13
C ARG A 95 -5.01 -17.71 4.84
N SER A 96 -4.14 -18.74 4.80
CA SER A 96 -2.72 -18.61 4.46
C SER A 96 -2.43 -17.76 3.22
N LYS A 97 -3.31 -17.73 2.23
CA LYS A 97 -3.16 -16.89 1.04
C LYS A 97 -3.25 -15.39 1.34
N ILE A 98 -4.04 -15.00 2.34
CA ILE A 98 -4.09 -13.63 2.88
C ILE A 98 -2.76 -13.30 3.55
N GLY A 99 -2.24 -14.22 4.36
CA GLY A 99 -0.93 -14.05 4.99
C GLY A 99 0.21 -13.93 3.96
N GLU A 100 0.16 -14.73 2.89
CA GLU A 100 1.09 -14.67 1.76
C GLU A 100 0.99 -13.32 1.01
N HIS A 101 -0.21 -12.79 0.81
CA HIS A 101 -0.42 -11.47 0.21
C HIS A 101 0.30 -10.38 1.01
N PHE A 102 0.03 -10.28 2.31
CA PHE A 102 0.70 -9.29 3.17
C PHE A 102 2.21 -9.49 3.24
N LYS A 103 2.68 -10.75 3.21
CA LYS A 103 4.12 -11.04 3.18
C LYS A 103 4.77 -10.51 1.90
N LYS A 104 4.17 -10.78 0.74
CA LYS A 104 4.67 -10.28 -0.56
C LYS A 104 4.75 -8.75 -0.58
N ILE A 105 3.73 -8.06 -0.09
CA ILE A 105 3.76 -6.59 0.06
C ILE A 105 4.95 -6.16 0.93
N GLY A 106 5.17 -6.83 2.07
CA GLY A 106 6.32 -6.55 2.94
C GLY A 106 7.67 -6.75 2.26
N ASP A 107 7.81 -7.82 1.48
CA ASP A 107 9.04 -8.14 0.74
C ASP A 107 9.31 -7.10 -0.37
N GLU A 108 8.29 -6.62 -1.06
CA GLU A 108 8.39 -5.57 -2.09
C GLU A 108 8.74 -4.20 -1.51
N LEU A 109 8.11 -3.83 -0.38
CA LEU A 109 8.45 -2.62 0.36
C LEU A 109 9.90 -2.65 0.82
N THR A 110 10.36 -3.81 1.32
CA THR A 110 11.76 -4.02 1.74
C THR A 110 12.73 -3.87 0.57
N THR A 111 12.40 -4.48 -0.58
CA THR A 111 13.20 -4.39 -1.80
C THR A 111 13.33 -2.93 -2.25
N THR A 112 12.22 -2.20 -2.27
CA THR A 112 12.17 -0.78 -2.67
C THR A 112 12.98 0.09 -1.72
N LYS A 113 12.86 -0.13 -0.41
CA LYS A 113 13.65 0.53 0.63
C LYS A 113 15.16 0.33 0.41
N ASN A 114 15.59 -0.89 0.13
CA ASN A 114 16.99 -1.20 -0.12
C ASN A 114 17.52 -0.47 -1.36
N LYS A 115 16.74 -0.44 -2.45
CA LYS A 115 17.11 0.31 -3.66
C LYS A 115 17.16 1.82 -3.44
N LEU A 116 16.29 2.39 -2.60
CA LEU A 116 16.41 3.79 -2.17
C LEU A 116 17.72 4.06 -1.42
N ASN A 117 18.19 3.12 -0.58
CA ASN A 117 19.48 3.24 0.09
C ASN A 117 20.67 3.18 -0.89
N GLU A 118 20.59 2.31 -1.90
CA GLU A 118 21.57 2.26 -2.97
C GLU A 118 21.59 3.56 -3.78
N LEU A 119 20.42 4.10 -4.11
CA LEU A 119 20.27 5.40 -4.77
C LEU A 119 20.90 6.52 -3.93
N SER A 120 20.62 6.57 -2.63
CA SER A 120 21.23 7.54 -1.71
C SER A 120 22.76 7.44 -1.69
N SER A 121 23.30 6.23 -1.79
CA SER A 121 24.75 5.99 -1.89
C SER A 121 25.32 6.48 -3.22
N LYS A 122 24.64 6.22 -4.35
CA LYS A 122 25.02 6.72 -5.69
C LYS A 122 25.05 8.25 -5.72
N ILE A 123 24.08 8.90 -5.07
CA ILE A 123 23.97 10.36 -4.97
C ILE A 123 25.06 10.95 -4.08
N SER A 124 25.40 10.28 -2.98
CA SER A 124 26.51 10.70 -2.11
C SER A 124 27.86 10.68 -2.84
N GLY A 125 28.03 9.80 -3.82
CA GLY A 125 29.21 9.72 -4.67
C GLY A 125 29.17 10.62 -5.91
N ALA A 126 28.13 11.44 -6.09
CA ALA A 126 27.99 12.30 -7.27
C ALA A 126 29.08 13.38 -7.29
N LYS A 127 29.84 13.44 -8.37
CA LYS A 127 30.93 14.41 -8.55
C LYS A 127 30.38 15.75 -9.00
N ASN A 128 30.95 16.85 -8.49
CA ASN A 128 30.60 18.23 -8.85
C ASN A 128 29.09 18.52 -8.72
N ALA A 129 28.46 17.91 -7.72
CA ALA A 129 27.06 18.14 -7.36
C ALA A 129 27.00 19.05 -6.12
N ASP A 130 26.00 19.92 -6.08
CA ASP A 130 25.77 20.79 -4.93
C ASP A 130 25.51 19.99 -3.65
N ARG A 131 26.29 20.28 -2.60
CA ARG A 131 26.20 19.55 -1.31
C ARG A 131 24.83 19.70 -0.66
N SER A 132 24.21 20.88 -0.73
CA SER A 132 22.89 21.09 -0.15
C SER A 132 21.81 20.27 -0.87
N ALA A 133 21.93 20.10 -2.18
CA ALA A 133 21.05 19.23 -2.95
C ALA A 133 21.24 17.74 -2.60
N ILE A 134 22.48 17.28 -2.39
CA ILE A 134 22.77 15.92 -1.92
C ILE A 134 22.10 15.66 -0.56
N GLU A 135 22.25 16.58 0.39
CA GLU A 135 21.64 16.43 1.72
C GLU A 135 20.11 16.48 1.68
N ALA A 136 19.53 17.32 0.81
CA ALA A 136 18.08 17.34 0.60
C ALA A 136 17.55 15.98 0.10
N VAL A 137 18.27 15.33 -0.82
CA VAL A 137 17.89 14.00 -1.29
C VAL A 137 18.03 12.95 -0.21
N LYS A 138 19.14 12.94 0.54
CA LYS A 138 19.31 12.01 1.67
C LYS A 138 18.17 12.13 2.66
N GLY A 139 17.76 13.35 3.00
CA GLY A 139 16.61 13.62 3.86
C GLY A 139 15.30 13.07 3.28
N ALA A 140 15.06 13.26 1.98
CA ALA A 140 13.89 12.71 1.31
C ALA A 140 13.88 11.16 1.31
N VAL A 141 15.03 10.53 1.04
CA VAL A 141 15.18 9.07 1.09
C VAL A 141 14.96 8.54 2.51
N GLN A 142 15.53 9.19 3.52
CA GLN A 142 15.34 8.82 4.91
C GLN A 142 13.86 8.89 5.31
N GLY A 143 13.18 10.00 4.98
CA GLY A 143 11.75 10.15 5.24
C GLY A 143 10.90 9.07 4.54
N ALA A 144 11.24 8.70 3.30
CA ALA A 144 10.57 7.60 2.59
C ALA A 144 10.83 6.24 3.28
N ASN A 145 12.05 5.98 3.73
CA ASN A 145 12.42 4.76 4.42
C ASN A 145 11.70 4.61 5.78
N ASP A 146 11.57 5.70 6.54
CA ASP A 146 10.83 5.71 7.82
C ASP A 146 9.36 5.34 7.62
N VAL A 147 8.77 5.78 6.50
CA VAL A 147 7.41 5.40 6.10
C VAL A 147 7.35 3.92 5.71
N PHE A 148 8.31 3.44 4.91
CA PHE A 148 8.34 2.04 4.50
C PHE A 148 8.53 1.09 5.68
N GLU A 149 9.36 1.44 6.67
CA GLU A 149 9.52 0.67 7.91
C GLU A 149 8.19 0.50 8.67
N GLN A 150 7.41 1.58 8.79
CA GLN A 150 6.10 1.52 9.44
C GLN A 150 5.13 0.63 8.66
N LEU A 151 5.09 0.74 7.34
CA LEU A 151 4.25 -0.11 6.48
C LEU A 151 4.67 -1.60 6.57
N ILE A 152 5.97 -1.89 6.46
CA ILE A 152 6.54 -3.24 6.59
C ILE A 152 6.17 -3.84 7.94
N GLY A 153 6.36 -3.09 9.03
CA GLY A 153 6.00 -3.55 10.38
C GLY A 153 4.52 -3.86 10.53
N ALA A 154 3.64 -3.08 9.90
CA ALA A 154 2.19 -3.34 9.90
C ALA A 154 1.83 -4.61 9.11
N VAL A 155 2.31 -4.75 7.86
CA VAL A 155 1.95 -5.90 7.01
C VAL A 155 2.55 -7.22 7.52
N ILE A 156 3.73 -7.20 8.15
CA ILE A 156 4.29 -8.40 8.81
C ILE A 156 3.38 -8.88 9.95
N LYS A 157 2.88 -7.96 10.79
CA LYS A 157 1.93 -8.30 11.86
C LYS A 157 0.64 -8.89 11.30
N LEU A 158 0.10 -8.28 10.24
CA LEU A 158 -1.10 -8.79 9.55
C LEU A 158 -0.86 -10.19 8.97
N SER A 159 0.27 -10.41 8.30
CA SER A 159 0.65 -11.72 7.76
C SER A 159 0.69 -12.78 8.85
N GLY A 160 1.25 -12.46 10.03
CA GLY A 160 1.40 -13.39 11.14
C GLY A 160 0.08 -13.92 11.72
N VAL A 161 -1.01 -13.14 11.66
CA VAL A 161 -2.33 -13.52 12.23
C VAL A 161 -3.33 -14.00 11.17
N THR A 162 -2.95 -13.98 9.89
CA THR A 162 -3.80 -14.38 8.75
C THR A 162 -3.21 -15.56 7.97
N ASN A 163 -2.36 -16.39 8.59
CA ASN A 163 -1.58 -17.43 7.89
C ASN A 163 -2.09 -18.88 8.06
N ALA A 164 -3.31 -19.07 8.57
CA ALA A 164 -3.80 -20.42 8.92
C ALA A 164 -4.16 -21.28 7.70
N ASN A 165 -3.90 -22.59 7.79
CA ASN A 165 -4.32 -23.58 6.78
C ASN A 165 -5.79 -24.00 6.96
N VAL A 166 -6.69 -23.02 6.95
CA VAL A 166 -8.14 -23.19 7.11
C VAL A 166 -8.84 -22.46 5.97
N ASP A 167 -9.98 -22.96 5.50
CA ASP A 167 -10.74 -22.29 4.43
C ASP A 167 -11.15 -20.87 4.84
N ILE A 168 -11.12 -19.96 3.87
CA ILE A 168 -11.86 -18.71 3.96
C ILE A 168 -13.35 -19.06 3.90
N GLY A 169 -14.11 -18.62 4.90
CA GLY A 169 -15.50 -19.03 5.07
C GLY A 169 -15.67 -20.42 5.67
N ASP A 170 -14.70 -20.91 6.45
CA ASP A 170 -14.83 -22.16 7.21
C ASP A 170 -16.10 -22.14 8.08
N ALA A 171 -17.02 -23.04 7.77
CA ALA A 171 -18.26 -23.23 8.50
C ALA A 171 -18.14 -24.47 9.37
N ASN A 172 -18.66 -24.38 10.59
CA ASN A 172 -18.66 -25.51 11.51
C ASN A 172 -19.44 -26.69 10.90
N SER A 173 -18.90 -27.91 11.00
CA SER A 173 -19.49 -29.09 10.37
C SER A 173 -20.61 -29.73 11.20
N ALA A 174 -20.68 -29.41 12.51
CA ALA A 174 -21.67 -29.94 13.43
C ALA A 174 -21.87 -29.00 14.64
N GLY A 175 -22.31 -27.77 14.40
CA GLY A 175 -22.60 -26.84 15.51
C GLY A 175 -22.63 -25.36 15.15
N GLY A 176 -22.69 -24.55 16.22
CA GLY A 176 -22.71 -23.10 16.15
C GLY A 176 -21.42 -22.46 15.65
N ALA A 177 -21.49 -21.16 15.39
CA ALA A 177 -20.33 -20.34 15.07
C ALA A 177 -19.28 -20.36 16.19
N VAL A 178 -18.02 -20.22 15.82
CA VAL A 178 -16.90 -20.01 16.75
C VAL A 178 -16.43 -18.57 16.60
N GLY A 179 -16.32 -17.85 17.71
CA GLY A 179 -15.77 -16.50 17.73
C GLY A 179 -14.35 -16.45 17.19
N ALA A 180 -14.01 -15.37 16.50
CA ALA A 180 -12.62 -15.13 16.14
C ALA A 180 -11.75 -14.94 17.39
N ASN A 181 -10.46 -15.29 17.27
CA ASN A 181 -9.48 -15.05 18.31
C ASN A 181 -9.31 -13.54 18.55
N ARG A 182 -9.58 -13.08 19.77
CA ARG A 182 -9.55 -11.64 20.13
C ARG A 182 -8.21 -10.98 19.82
N ASP A 183 -7.10 -11.61 20.15
CA ASP A 183 -5.76 -11.03 19.94
C ASP A 183 -5.43 -10.91 18.45
N SER A 184 -5.85 -11.89 17.66
CA SER A 184 -5.72 -11.85 16.20
C SER A 184 -6.57 -10.74 15.59
N VAL A 185 -7.81 -10.56 16.06
CA VAL A 185 -8.69 -9.45 15.64
C VAL A 185 -8.10 -8.09 16.02
N ASN A 186 -7.62 -7.94 17.25
CA ASN A 186 -6.93 -6.72 17.69
C ASN A 186 -5.70 -6.43 16.82
N THR A 187 -4.91 -7.45 16.49
CA THR A 187 -3.73 -7.29 15.62
C THR A 187 -4.14 -6.79 14.23
N VAL A 188 -5.24 -7.29 13.66
CA VAL A 188 -5.76 -6.78 12.38
C VAL A 188 -6.21 -5.32 12.50
N ILE A 189 -6.99 -4.98 13.53
CA ILE A 189 -7.46 -3.61 13.77
C ILE A 189 -6.27 -2.64 13.89
N GLU A 190 -5.27 -2.96 14.70
CA GLU A 190 -4.09 -2.11 14.89
C GLU A 190 -3.20 -2.04 13.64
N GLY A 191 -3.07 -3.13 12.88
CA GLY A 191 -2.36 -3.13 11.60
C GLY A 191 -3.03 -2.20 10.57
N VAL A 192 -4.37 -2.27 10.47
CA VAL A 192 -5.17 -1.38 9.60
C VAL A 192 -5.03 0.08 10.05
N LYS A 193 -5.13 0.36 11.36
CA LYS A 193 -4.90 1.72 11.90
C LYS A 193 -3.51 2.24 11.57
N ALA A 194 -2.47 1.43 11.69
CA ALA A 194 -1.11 1.84 11.39
C ALA A 194 -0.94 2.23 9.91
N ILE A 195 -1.44 1.40 8.98
CA ILE A 195 -1.38 1.68 7.53
C ILE A 195 -2.13 2.98 7.20
N ILE A 196 -3.36 3.13 7.71
CA ILE A 196 -4.18 4.32 7.47
C ILE A 196 -3.54 5.56 8.11
N GLY A 197 -3.04 5.46 9.34
CA GLY A 197 -2.44 6.58 10.05
C GLY A 197 -1.16 7.10 9.39
N VAL A 198 -0.36 6.21 8.80
CA VAL A 198 0.80 6.61 7.97
C VAL A 198 0.34 7.37 6.73
N ALA A 199 -0.71 6.90 6.06
CA ALA A 199 -1.26 7.56 4.88
C ALA A 199 -1.84 8.95 5.20
N GLU A 200 -2.61 9.07 6.30
CA GLU A 200 -3.20 10.32 6.77
C GLU A 200 -2.13 11.39 7.08
N LYS A 201 -1.00 10.99 7.70
CA LYS A 201 0.15 11.90 7.95
C LYS A 201 0.81 12.43 6.67
N LEU A 202 0.51 11.83 5.52
CA LEU A 202 1.03 12.21 4.21
C LEU A 202 -0.05 12.87 3.34
N ASP A 203 -1.14 13.32 3.95
CA ASP A 203 -2.29 13.97 3.30
C ASP A 203 -2.96 13.10 2.23
N ILE A 204 -2.85 11.77 2.37
CA ILE A 204 -3.51 10.83 1.48
C ILE A 204 -4.96 10.72 1.90
N LYS A 205 -5.86 11.11 0.99
CA LYS A 205 -7.30 11.06 1.22
C LYS A 205 -7.77 9.63 1.49
N ILE A 206 -8.34 9.43 2.67
CA ILE A 206 -9.06 8.21 3.07
C ILE A 206 -10.55 8.49 2.92
N GLU A 207 -11.21 7.70 2.08
CA GLU A 207 -12.65 7.85 1.88
C GLU A 207 -13.40 7.12 3.01
N LYS A 208 -14.52 7.69 3.46
CA LYS A 208 -15.36 7.06 4.49
C LYS A 208 -16.28 5.97 3.93
N GLY A 209 -16.57 6.02 2.63
CA GLY A 209 -17.57 5.16 2.02
C GLY A 209 -18.99 5.42 2.51
N THR A 210 -19.90 4.52 2.12
CA THR A 210 -21.30 4.52 2.60
C THR A 210 -21.52 3.31 3.50
N SER A 211 -21.81 3.53 4.79
CA SER A 211 -21.93 2.41 5.74
C SER A 211 -23.09 1.46 5.44
N GLY A 212 -24.15 1.94 4.79
CA GLY A 212 -25.38 1.18 4.57
C GLY A 212 -26.34 1.26 5.75
N GLY A 213 -27.36 0.40 5.74
CA GLY A 213 -28.42 0.36 6.75
C GLY A 213 -28.26 -0.81 7.72
N GLU A 214 -29.06 -0.80 8.79
CA GLU A 214 -29.12 -1.90 9.75
C GLU A 214 -29.46 -3.23 9.05
N VAL A 215 -28.77 -4.31 9.45
CA VAL A 215 -29.02 -5.66 8.94
C VAL A 215 -29.66 -6.51 10.01
N ALA A 216 -30.91 -6.89 9.77
CA ALA A 216 -31.69 -7.73 10.66
C ALA A 216 -31.13 -9.16 10.78
N ASN A 217 -31.42 -9.82 11.89
CA ASN A 217 -30.97 -11.19 12.18
C ASN A 217 -31.28 -12.20 11.06
N ALA A 218 -32.50 -12.10 10.52
CA ALA A 218 -33.03 -12.96 9.46
C ALA A 218 -32.30 -12.82 8.11
N ASN A 219 -31.42 -11.82 7.96
CA ASN A 219 -30.63 -11.57 6.76
C ASN A 219 -29.22 -12.17 6.85
N GLY A 220 -29.11 -13.36 7.45
CA GLY A 220 -27.90 -14.16 7.46
C GLY A 220 -26.94 -13.90 8.64
N LEU A 221 -27.26 -12.98 9.55
CA LEU A 221 -26.41 -12.68 10.72
C LEU A 221 -26.18 -13.90 11.62
N LYS A 222 -27.17 -14.82 11.70
CA LYS A 222 -27.04 -16.07 12.46
C LYS A 222 -25.80 -16.88 12.08
N LEU A 223 -25.30 -16.75 10.86
CA LEU A 223 -24.08 -17.42 10.42
C LEU A 223 -22.82 -16.95 11.15
N LEU A 224 -22.83 -15.76 11.76
CA LEU A 224 -21.69 -15.25 12.51
C LEU A 224 -21.67 -15.69 13.98
N ALA A 225 -22.81 -16.00 14.58
CA ALA A 225 -22.90 -16.08 16.05
C ALA A 225 -23.93 -17.07 16.64
N HIS A 226 -24.73 -17.78 15.82
CA HIS A 226 -25.75 -18.70 16.32
C HIS A 226 -25.15 -20.03 16.83
N ASN A 227 -25.86 -20.72 17.73
CA ASN A 227 -25.42 -21.97 18.38
C ASN A 227 -25.93 -23.27 17.71
N ALA A 228 -26.90 -23.16 16.80
CA ALA A 228 -27.46 -24.29 16.06
C ALA A 228 -27.24 -24.12 14.55
N GLN A 229 -27.59 -25.13 13.74
CA GLN A 229 -27.54 -25.01 12.28
C GLN A 229 -28.34 -23.79 11.80
N ALA A 230 -27.80 -23.07 10.82
CA ALA A 230 -28.47 -21.91 10.26
C ALA A 230 -29.72 -22.30 9.46
N ASP A 231 -30.73 -21.43 9.51
CA ASP A 231 -31.97 -21.56 8.76
C ASP A 231 -31.70 -21.64 7.25
N GLN A 232 -32.58 -22.33 6.51
CA GLN A 232 -32.51 -22.37 5.05
C GLN A 232 -32.58 -20.94 4.47
N GLY A 233 -31.71 -20.66 3.50
CA GLY A 233 -31.56 -19.36 2.85
C GLY A 233 -30.74 -18.35 3.64
N ALA A 234 -30.20 -18.69 4.82
CA ALA A 234 -29.40 -17.76 5.60
C ALA A 234 -28.09 -17.37 4.89
N ALA A 235 -27.42 -18.32 4.23
CA ALA A 235 -26.11 -18.04 3.61
C ALA A 235 -26.20 -17.20 2.33
N PRO A 236 -27.16 -17.43 1.42
CA PRO A 236 -27.41 -16.51 0.32
C PRO A 236 -27.73 -15.08 0.78
N LYS A 237 -28.54 -14.92 1.83
CA LYS A 237 -28.84 -13.60 2.40
C LYS A 237 -27.61 -12.93 2.99
N LEU A 238 -26.76 -13.67 3.70
CA LEU A 238 -25.48 -13.13 4.18
C LEU A 238 -24.62 -12.61 3.02
N ALA A 239 -24.49 -13.40 1.95
CA ALA A 239 -23.72 -13.00 0.77
C ALA A 239 -24.31 -11.75 0.10
N GLU A 240 -25.65 -11.64 0.02
CA GLU A 240 -26.34 -10.47 -0.48
C GLU A 240 -26.04 -9.22 0.35
N GLU A 241 -26.18 -9.28 1.67
CA GLU A 241 -25.95 -8.13 2.56
C GLU A 241 -24.47 -7.70 2.60
N VAL A 242 -23.54 -8.65 2.51
CA VAL A 242 -22.10 -8.35 2.37
C VAL A 242 -21.81 -7.67 1.03
N SER A 243 -22.49 -8.07 -0.05
CA SER A 243 -22.28 -7.46 -1.37
C SER A 243 -22.68 -5.99 -1.43
N LYS A 244 -23.70 -5.59 -0.65
CA LYS A 244 -24.19 -4.21 -0.51
C LYS A 244 -23.21 -3.28 0.20
N ALA A 245 -22.27 -3.84 0.97
CA ALA A 245 -21.32 -3.04 1.75
C ALA A 245 -20.29 -2.34 0.85
N ASP A 246 -20.10 -1.04 1.09
CA ASP A 246 -19.02 -0.28 0.48
C ASP A 246 -17.66 -0.66 1.08
N ALA A 247 -16.64 -0.85 0.24
CA ALA A 247 -15.33 -1.32 0.69
C ALA A 247 -14.58 -0.32 1.58
N TRP A 248 -14.69 0.99 1.29
CA TRP A 248 -14.11 2.04 2.14
C TRP A 248 -14.81 2.10 3.49
N ALA A 249 -16.14 1.94 3.51
CA ALA A 249 -16.86 1.86 4.77
C ALA A 249 -16.45 0.63 5.59
N VAL A 250 -16.23 -0.53 4.94
CA VAL A 250 -15.76 -1.75 5.61
C VAL A 250 -14.40 -1.52 6.28
N ILE A 251 -13.42 -0.89 5.59
CA ILE A 251 -12.12 -0.63 6.22
C ILE A 251 -12.23 0.38 7.36
N ASP A 252 -13.10 1.39 7.24
CA ASP A 252 -13.37 2.35 8.32
C ASP A 252 -13.97 1.66 9.55
N LYS A 253 -14.92 0.72 9.35
CA LYS A 253 -15.47 -0.10 10.44
C LYS A 253 -14.41 -0.96 11.10
N ILE A 254 -13.45 -1.52 10.36
CA ILE A 254 -12.33 -2.27 10.96
C ILE A 254 -11.39 -1.33 11.73
N LYS A 255 -11.01 -0.18 11.14
CA LYS A 255 -10.16 0.83 11.80
C LYS A 255 -10.75 1.25 13.15
N ASN A 256 -12.06 1.41 13.22
CA ASN A 256 -12.77 1.90 14.41
C ASN A 256 -13.37 0.77 15.27
N ALA A 257 -13.17 -0.49 14.92
CA ALA A 257 -13.75 -1.61 15.64
C ALA A 257 -13.20 -1.70 17.07
N THR A 258 -14.07 -2.09 18.00
CA THR A 258 -13.69 -2.47 19.36
C THR A 258 -13.93 -3.97 19.56
N THR A 259 -13.08 -4.61 20.36
CA THR A 259 -13.21 -6.04 20.71
C THR A 259 -13.93 -6.27 22.04
N VAL A 260 -14.76 -5.30 22.42
CA VAL A 260 -15.59 -5.28 23.61
C VAL A 260 -17.02 -5.69 23.21
N GLY A 261 -17.66 -6.56 24.00
CA GLY A 261 -19.05 -6.97 23.78
C GLY A 261 -19.24 -8.36 23.17
N THR A 262 -20.50 -8.68 22.84
CA THR A 262 -20.95 -9.97 22.27
C THR A 262 -21.85 -9.73 21.06
N ALA A 263 -21.87 -10.65 20.10
CA ALA A 263 -22.65 -10.51 18.85
C ALA A 263 -24.18 -10.66 19.00
N THR A 264 -24.68 -10.92 20.21
CA THR A 264 -26.11 -11.11 20.50
C THR A 264 -26.84 -9.82 20.86
N ILE A 265 -26.17 -8.68 20.71
CA ILE A 265 -26.71 -7.36 21.01
C ILE A 265 -27.32 -6.76 19.74
N ALA A 266 -28.44 -6.05 19.86
CA ALA A 266 -28.99 -5.27 18.76
C ALA A 266 -27.99 -4.17 18.34
N ASN A 267 -27.90 -3.89 17.04
CA ASN A 267 -26.99 -2.89 16.47
C ASN A 267 -25.51 -3.14 16.81
N ALA A 268 -25.08 -4.40 16.77
CA ALA A 268 -23.69 -4.77 17.02
C ALA A 268 -22.75 -4.26 15.92
N GLU A 269 -21.55 -3.85 16.34
CA GLU A 269 -20.48 -3.36 15.47
C GLU A 269 -19.52 -4.48 15.07
N ALA A 270 -18.68 -4.21 14.07
CA ALA A 270 -17.83 -5.21 13.42
C ALA A 270 -17.03 -6.12 14.37
N GLY A 271 -16.36 -5.54 15.37
CA GLY A 271 -15.50 -6.29 16.28
C GLY A 271 -16.29 -7.21 17.21
N ALA A 272 -17.38 -6.73 17.81
CA ALA A 272 -18.27 -7.55 18.65
C ALA A 272 -18.90 -8.70 17.86
N LEU A 273 -19.32 -8.43 16.61
CA LEU A 273 -19.87 -9.44 15.70
C LEU A 273 -18.84 -10.53 15.34
N ALA A 274 -17.59 -10.15 15.03
CA ALA A 274 -16.54 -11.10 14.68
C ALA A 274 -16.22 -12.08 15.82
N LEU A 275 -16.21 -11.57 17.06
CA LEU A 275 -15.97 -12.35 18.27
C LEU A 275 -17.18 -13.17 18.74
N GLY A 276 -18.35 -12.91 18.17
CA GLY A 276 -19.56 -13.67 18.45
C GLY A 276 -19.42 -15.16 18.15
N GLY A 277 -20.02 -16.01 18.98
CA GLY A 277 -20.03 -17.44 18.73
C GLY A 277 -20.83 -18.20 19.78
N ASN A 278 -21.42 -19.31 19.35
CA ASN A 278 -22.08 -20.33 20.16
C ASN A 278 -23.09 -19.81 21.20
N THR A 279 -23.82 -18.76 20.88
CA THR A 279 -24.92 -18.23 21.71
C THR A 279 -26.24 -18.24 20.95
N GLN A 280 -27.35 -18.29 21.68
CA GLN A 280 -28.66 -18.12 21.07
C GLN A 280 -28.79 -16.67 20.61
N ASN A 281 -28.71 -16.46 19.30
CA ASN A 281 -28.67 -15.14 18.67
C ASN A 281 -29.96 -14.87 17.87
N ASP A 282 -31.09 -14.80 18.56
CA ASP A 282 -32.40 -14.61 17.89
C ASP A 282 -32.72 -13.12 17.65
N ASN A 283 -32.10 -12.22 18.44
CA ASN A 283 -32.39 -10.77 18.41
C ASN A 283 -31.24 -9.89 17.91
N GLY A 284 -30.05 -10.47 17.65
CA GLY A 284 -28.90 -9.66 17.22
C GLY A 284 -29.11 -9.04 15.85
N THR A 285 -28.66 -7.81 15.66
CA THR A 285 -28.64 -7.11 14.37
C THR A 285 -27.25 -6.51 14.15
N ALA A 286 -26.82 -6.36 12.90
CA ALA A 286 -25.62 -5.58 12.60
C ALA A 286 -26.02 -4.13 12.37
N LYS A 287 -25.29 -3.19 12.97
CA LYS A 287 -25.58 -1.76 12.90
C LYS A 287 -25.64 -1.25 11.46
N THR A 288 -24.78 -1.76 10.59
CA THR A 288 -24.76 -1.43 9.17
C THR A 288 -24.33 -2.61 8.29
N ASN A 289 -24.59 -2.57 6.99
CA ASN A 289 -24.00 -3.50 6.00
C ASN A 289 -22.46 -3.55 6.12
N ALA A 290 -21.81 -2.40 6.31
CA ALA A 290 -20.37 -2.32 6.48
C ALA A 290 -19.90 -2.99 7.78
N ASP A 291 -20.64 -2.85 8.88
CA ASP A 291 -20.34 -3.54 10.15
C ASP A 291 -20.43 -5.07 9.99
N LEU A 292 -21.45 -5.55 9.27
CA LEU A 292 -21.60 -6.97 8.95
C LEU A 292 -20.44 -7.47 8.09
N ALA A 293 -20.15 -6.81 6.97
CA ALA A 293 -19.07 -7.22 6.07
C ALA A 293 -17.69 -7.15 6.75
N ALA A 294 -17.42 -6.13 7.56
CA ALA A 294 -16.21 -6.04 8.36
C ALA A 294 -16.10 -7.21 9.36
N ALA A 295 -17.19 -7.57 10.03
CA ALA A 295 -17.22 -8.72 10.93
C ALA A 295 -16.96 -10.05 10.21
N VAL A 296 -17.60 -10.24 9.05
CA VAL A 296 -17.38 -11.42 8.19
C VAL A 296 -15.92 -11.50 7.76
N ALA A 297 -15.32 -10.39 7.31
CA ALA A 297 -13.91 -10.33 6.94
C ALA A 297 -13.01 -10.67 8.14
N LEU A 298 -13.17 -9.98 9.28
CA LEU A 298 -12.38 -10.24 10.49
C LEU A 298 -12.45 -11.72 10.90
N LYS A 299 -13.65 -12.31 10.90
CA LYS A 299 -13.85 -13.73 11.24
C LYS A 299 -13.21 -14.67 10.22
N ALA A 300 -13.25 -14.33 8.94
CA ALA A 300 -12.70 -15.13 7.86
C ALA A 300 -11.18 -15.04 7.71
N MET A 301 -10.55 -13.94 8.15
CA MET A 301 -9.09 -13.74 8.05
C MET A 301 -8.36 -14.24 9.30
N THR A 302 -8.93 -14.04 10.49
CA THR A 302 -8.23 -14.24 11.77
C THR A 302 -8.37 -15.65 12.32
N LYS A 303 -7.53 -16.01 13.30
CA LYS A 303 -7.52 -17.34 13.93
C LYS A 303 -8.87 -17.69 14.59
N ASP A 304 -9.18 -18.99 14.65
CA ASP A 304 -10.33 -19.63 15.34
C ASP A 304 -11.74 -19.28 14.81
N GLY A 305 -11.93 -18.17 14.10
CA GLY A 305 -13.24 -17.76 13.60
C GLY A 305 -13.86 -18.84 12.71
N LYS A 306 -15.10 -19.26 13.01
CA LYS A 306 -15.88 -20.18 12.15
C LYS A 306 -17.31 -19.71 12.05
N PHE A 307 -17.88 -19.83 10.87
CA PHE A 307 -19.29 -19.58 10.65
C PHE A 307 -20.13 -20.74 11.19
N THR A 308 -21.37 -20.46 11.55
CA THR A 308 -22.36 -21.49 11.89
C THR A 308 -22.52 -22.46 10.72
N GLN A 309 -22.81 -23.72 11.03
CA GLN A 309 -23.16 -24.72 10.01
C GLN A 309 -24.33 -24.24 9.13
N PRO A 310 -24.14 -24.04 7.80
CA PRO A 310 -25.24 -23.73 6.90
C PRO A 310 -26.01 -25.00 6.52
N GLN A 311 -27.04 -24.85 5.68
CA GLN A 311 -27.57 -25.99 4.95
C GLN A 311 -26.50 -26.58 4.02
N ALA A 312 -26.53 -27.89 3.77
CA ALA A 312 -25.46 -28.59 3.05
C ALA A 312 -25.23 -28.02 1.64
N ASN A 313 -26.30 -27.60 0.96
CA ASN A 313 -26.28 -26.97 -0.36
C ASN A 313 -25.90 -25.47 -0.33
N GLU A 314 -25.68 -24.87 0.84
CA GLU A 314 -25.45 -23.44 1.04
C GLU A 314 -24.03 -23.10 1.49
N VAL A 315 -23.17 -24.10 1.70
CA VAL A 315 -21.75 -23.91 2.10
C VAL A 315 -21.02 -22.96 1.13
N GLY A 316 -21.29 -23.07 -0.17
CA GLY A 316 -20.69 -22.19 -1.18
C GLY A 316 -21.03 -20.71 -0.99
N ALA A 317 -22.22 -20.39 -0.48
CA ALA A 317 -22.65 -19.01 -0.25
C ALA A 317 -21.94 -18.38 0.96
N VAL A 318 -21.67 -19.16 2.02
CA VAL A 318 -20.84 -18.71 3.15
C VAL A 318 -19.43 -18.37 2.68
N LYS A 319 -18.82 -19.26 1.87
CA LYS A 319 -17.49 -19.01 1.30
C LYS A 319 -17.47 -17.79 0.39
N ALA A 320 -18.51 -17.60 -0.43
CA ALA A 320 -18.64 -16.42 -1.29
C ALA A 320 -18.76 -15.12 -0.49
N ALA A 321 -19.57 -15.10 0.58
CA ALA A 321 -19.70 -13.96 1.48
C ALA A 321 -18.35 -13.63 2.14
N ALA A 322 -17.66 -14.65 2.67
CA ALA A 322 -16.36 -14.50 3.30
C ALA A 322 -15.30 -13.95 2.32
N VAL A 323 -15.17 -14.54 1.14
CA VAL A 323 -14.23 -14.11 0.10
C VAL A 323 -14.52 -12.67 -0.34
N SER A 324 -15.78 -12.32 -0.57
CA SER A 324 -16.19 -10.96 -0.94
C SER A 324 -15.79 -9.94 0.13
N ALA A 325 -16.07 -10.25 1.41
CA ALA A 325 -15.72 -9.40 2.52
C ALA A 325 -14.20 -9.21 2.67
N VAL A 326 -13.42 -10.30 2.55
CA VAL A 326 -11.95 -10.25 2.62
C VAL A 326 -11.37 -9.41 1.48
N ASN A 327 -11.83 -9.62 0.25
CA ASN A 327 -11.34 -8.84 -0.90
C ASN A 327 -11.65 -7.36 -0.77
N LYS A 328 -12.83 -6.97 -0.26
CA LYS A 328 -13.14 -5.56 0.03
C LYS A 328 -12.13 -4.91 0.99
N VAL A 329 -11.64 -5.65 1.99
CA VAL A 329 -10.61 -5.17 2.93
C VAL A 329 -9.26 -5.04 2.22
N LEU A 330 -8.82 -6.09 1.54
CA LEU A 330 -7.51 -6.15 0.90
C LEU A 330 -7.38 -5.10 -0.22
N GLU A 331 -8.41 -4.95 -1.06
CA GLU A 331 -8.43 -3.97 -2.15
C GLU A 331 -8.19 -2.54 -1.65
N ILE A 332 -8.82 -2.15 -0.53
CA ILE A 332 -8.65 -0.80 0.01
C ILE A 332 -7.28 -0.62 0.68
N LEU A 333 -6.79 -1.62 1.42
CA LEU A 333 -5.45 -1.57 2.00
C LEU A 333 -4.38 -1.46 0.90
N ASP A 334 -4.51 -2.24 -0.17
CA ASP A 334 -3.62 -2.21 -1.32
C ASP A 334 -3.61 -0.81 -1.98
N VAL A 335 -4.78 -0.22 -2.19
CA VAL A 335 -4.90 1.16 -2.73
C VAL A 335 -4.21 2.18 -1.81
N ILE A 336 -4.40 2.09 -0.50
CA ILE A 336 -3.79 3.01 0.47
C ILE A 336 -2.27 2.87 0.44
N ILE A 337 -1.74 1.64 0.53
CA ILE A 337 -0.30 1.36 0.51
C ILE A 337 0.32 1.88 -0.79
N LYS A 338 -0.30 1.61 -1.94
CA LYS A 338 0.17 2.08 -3.24
C LYS A 338 0.27 3.61 -3.32
N LYS A 339 -0.77 4.33 -2.87
CA LYS A 339 -0.78 5.79 -2.82
C LYS A 339 0.30 6.32 -1.87
N THR A 340 0.47 5.69 -0.71
CA THR A 340 1.48 6.04 0.28
C THR A 340 2.89 5.90 -0.27
N VAL A 341 3.19 4.77 -0.92
CA VAL A 341 4.51 4.59 -1.51
C VAL A 341 4.75 5.56 -2.66
N SER A 342 3.77 5.72 -3.56
CA SER A 342 3.90 6.61 -4.72
C SER A 342 4.20 8.06 -4.29
N SER A 343 3.48 8.57 -3.28
CA SER A 343 3.70 9.91 -2.72
C SER A 343 5.12 10.09 -2.18
N ASN A 344 5.68 9.08 -1.51
CA ASN A 344 7.05 9.16 -0.99
C ASN A 344 8.10 9.07 -2.10
N LEU A 345 7.92 8.18 -3.08
CA LEU A 345 8.81 8.09 -4.23
C LEU A 345 8.81 9.39 -5.06
N ASP A 346 7.65 10.04 -5.19
CA ASP A 346 7.55 11.35 -5.85
C ASP A 346 8.33 12.44 -5.09
N LYS A 347 8.28 12.47 -3.75
CA LYS A 347 9.10 13.40 -2.95
C LYS A 347 10.60 13.19 -3.17
N VAL A 348 11.05 11.92 -3.20
CA VAL A 348 12.45 11.58 -3.47
C VAL A 348 12.86 12.02 -4.88
N LYS A 349 11.99 11.80 -5.86
CA LYS A 349 12.18 12.24 -7.25
C LYS A 349 12.29 13.76 -7.36
N GLU A 350 11.42 14.52 -6.69
CA GLU A 350 11.50 15.99 -6.70
C GLU A 350 12.79 16.49 -6.05
N ALA A 351 13.25 15.87 -4.97
CA ALA A 351 14.54 16.21 -4.36
C ALA A 351 15.69 15.98 -5.35
N VAL A 352 15.68 14.88 -6.11
CA VAL A 352 16.73 14.58 -7.09
C VAL A 352 16.75 15.52 -8.28
N LYS A 353 15.60 16.01 -8.74
CA LYS A 353 15.57 17.08 -9.75
C LYS A 353 16.26 18.35 -9.29
N GLY A 354 16.38 18.55 -7.97
CA GLY A 354 17.08 19.66 -7.36
C GLY A 354 18.61 19.59 -7.44
N ILE A 355 19.19 18.45 -7.83
CA ILE A 355 20.65 18.29 -7.96
C ILE A 355 21.16 19.19 -9.10
N LYS A 356 22.09 20.09 -8.75
CA LYS A 356 22.72 21.03 -9.68
C LYS A 356 24.23 20.84 -9.68
N TYR A 357 24.83 21.20 -10.81
CA TYR A 357 26.28 21.30 -10.94
C TYR A 357 26.84 22.34 -9.97
N SER A 358 27.93 22.01 -9.29
CA SER A 358 28.68 22.89 -8.41
C SER A 358 30.17 22.66 -8.63
N GLU A 359 30.90 23.71 -8.99
CA GLU A 359 32.36 23.67 -9.02
C GLU A 359 32.86 23.75 -7.59
N SER A 360 33.36 22.64 -7.05
CA SER A 360 34.23 22.73 -5.88
C SER A 360 35.45 23.52 -6.30
N SER A 361 35.62 24.74 -5.77
CA SER A 361 36.88 25.44 -5.90
C SER A 361 37.97 24.51 -5.38
N VAL A 362 38.85 24.07 -6.28
CA VAL A 362 40.11 23.45 -5.87
C VAL A 362 40.84 24.55 -5.12
N ILE A 363 40.78 24.54 -3.79
CA ILE A 363 41.74 25.27 -2.99
C ILE A 363 43.05 24.50 -3.20
N GLU A 364 43.86 24.98 -4.15
CA GLU A 364 45.26 24.59 -4.26
C GLU A 364 45.91 24.93 -2.92
N ALA A 365 46.12 23.90 -2.10
CA ALA A 365 46.88 24.01 -0.87
C ALA A 365 48.34 24.30 -1.22
N SER A 366 48.72 25.57 -1.07
CA SER A 366 50.04 26.13 -0.74
C SER A 366 51.25 25.22 -1.05
N GLN A 367 51.95 25.49 -2.15
CA GLN A 367 53.39 25.23 -2.19
C GLN A 367 54.10 26.43 -1.55
N SER A 368 54.53 26.24 -0.30
CA SER A 368 55.43 27.14 0.40
C SER A 368 56.77 27.16 -0.33
N ASP A 369 57.02 28.23 -1.09
CA ASP A 369 58.30 28.45 -1.74
C ASP A 369 59.35 28.79 -0.67
N THR A 370 60.21 27.82 -0.38
CA THR A 370 61.34 27.99 0.53
C THR A 370 62.43 28.70 -0.24
N SER A 371 62.52 30.02 -0.09
CA SER A 371 63.63 30.80 -0.65
C SER A 371 64.95 30.43 0.06
N GLN A 372 65.77 29.63 -0.62
CA GLN A 372 67.20 29.51 -0.35
C GLN A 372 67.89 30.80 -0.77
N THR A 373 68.38 31.57 0.20
CA THR A 373 69.39 32.61 -0.03
C THR A 373 70.78 32.01 0.10
N THR A 374 71.47 31.82 -1.03
CA THR A 374 72.92 31.63 -1.07
C THR A 374 73.62 32.95 -1.37
N ASN A 375 74.52 33.33 -0.47
CA ASN A 375 75.43 34.47 -0.54
C ASN A 375 76.28 34.51 -1.82
N LYS A 376 76.59 35.73 -2.28
CA LYS A 376 77.90 36.03 -2.88
C LYS A 376 78.47 37.31 -2.30
N GLN A 377 79.75 37.18 -1.98
CA GLN A 377 80.72 38.15 -1.48
C GLN A 377 81.24 39.03 -2.61
#